data_AF-A0A9Q3CFE5-F1
#
_entry.id   AF-A0A9Q3CFE5-F1
#
_cell.length_a   1.000
_cell.length_b   1.000
_cell.length_c   1.000
_cell.angle_alpha   90.00
_cell.angle_beta   90.00
_cell.angle_gamma   90.00
#
_symmetry.space_group_name_H-M   'P 1'
#
loop_
_entity.id
_entity.type
_entity.pdbx_description
1 polymer ?
#
loop_
_entity_poly.entity_id
_entity_poly.type
_entity_poly.pdbx_seq_one_letter_code
_entity_poly.pdbx_strand_id
1 'polypeptide(L)'
;MEEILIFDSVHITQDTPARKLSTKIQSVQQDVKRELELAINMFKRYADKSRESPPIFNPGERVCLSFKNIKSTRPTKKLSERWLGPFPILKKVSTHAYHLKLPTQWKSIHPVSHISLLEPVNTSTIPNWHQ
;
A
#
# COMPACT_ATOMS: atom_id res chain seq x y z
N MET A 1 -8.87 71.08 7.78
CA MET A 1 -8.33 70.20 8.83
C MET A 1 -9.50 69.34 9.31
N GLU A 2 -10.08 68.42 8.53
CA GLU A 2 -9.48 67.21 7.89
C GLU A 2 -8.55 66.51 8.88
N GLU A 3 -8.70 65.23 9.26
CA GLU A 3 -9.37 64.11 8.60
C GLU A 3 -9.51 62.89 9.57
N ILE A 4 -10.47 62.00 9.27
CA ILE A 4 -10.51 60.54 9.55
C ILE A 4 -10.61 60.07 11.02
N LEU A 5 -11.84 59.96 11.53
CA LEU A 5 -12.23 58.97 12.57
C LEU A 5 -13.43 58.14 12.07
N ILE A 6 -13.30 57.45 10.92
CA ILE A 6 -14.42 56.69 10.33
C ILE A 6 -13.96 55.31 9.81
N PHE A 7 -13.08 54.58 10.51
CA PHE A 7 -12.69 53.23 10.04
C PHE A 7 -12.98 52.05 10.97
N ASP A 8 -13.25 52.26 12.27
CA ASP A 8 -13.24 51.13 13.22
C ASP A 8 -14.61 50.67 13.74
N SER A 9 -15.71 50.97 13.05
CA SER A 9 -17.04 50.54 13.55
C SER A 9 -18.00 50.07 12.48
N VAL A 10 -17.52 49.27 11.51
CA VAL A 10 -18.41 48.37 10.78
C VAL A 10 -18.77 47.23 11.74
N HIS A 11 -19.83 47.42 12.52
CA HIS A 11 -20.51 46.28 13.14
C HIS A 11 -21.01 45.38 12.01
N ILE A 12 -20.26 44.32 11.71
CA ILE A 12 -20.69 43.25 10.82
C ILE A 12 -21.89 42.61 11.50
N THR A 13 -23.08 43.08 11.15
CA THR A 13 -24.34 42.50 11.61
C THR A 13 -24.41 41.06 11.13
N GLN A 14 -24.93 40.17 11.99
CA GLN A 14 -25.00 38.73 11.75
C GLN A 14 -25.71 38.36 10.43
N ASP A 15 -26.46 39.30 9.86
CA ASP A 15 -27.32 39.14 8.69
C ASP A 15 -26.70 39.55 7.34
N THR A 16 -25.41 39.92 7.32
CA THR A 16 -24.73 40.32 6.07
C THR A 16 -24.78 39.17 5.05
N PRO A 17 -25.17 39.40 3.77
CA PRO A 17 -25.29 38.34 2.76
C PRO A 17 -24.04 37.46 2.60
N ALA A 18 -22.85 38.06 2.74
CA ALA A 18 -21.58 37.35 2.69
C ALA A 18 -21.43 36.31 3.83
N ARG A 19 -21.92 36.63 5.04
CA ARG A 19 -21.86 35.74 6.20
C ARG A 19 -22.84 34.57 6.05
N LYS A 20 -24.05 34.82 5.54
CA LYS A 20 -25.03 33.77 5.19
C LYS A 20 -24.51 32.80 4.14
N LEU A 21 -23.81 33.31 3.12
CA LEU A 21 -23.19 32.46 2.10
C LEU A 21 -22.06 31.61 2.71
N SER A 22 -21.18 32.22 3.51
CA SER A 22 -20.08 31.52 4.16
C SER A 22 -20.56 30.39 5.08
N THR A 23 -21.58 30.64 5.91
CA THR A 23 -22.15 29.60 6.79
C THR A 23 -22.80 28.48 5.99
N LYS A 24 -23.50 28.81 4.88
CA LYS A 24 -24.09 27.82 3.98
C LYS A 24 -23.03 26.97 3.26
N ILE A 25 -21.93 27.57 2.81
CA ILE A 25 -20.82 26.82 2.22
C ILE A 25 -20.20 25.89 3.26
N GLN A 26 -19.95 26.38 4.48
CA GLN A 26 -19.40 25.58 5.56
C GLN A 26 -20.32 24.40 5.92
N SER A 27 -21.63 24.62 5.99
CA SER A 27 -22.58 23.53 6.28
C SER A 27 -22.55 22.47 5.18
N VAL A 28 -22.58 22.87 3.90
CA VAL A 28 -22.49 21.95 2.77
C VAL A 28 -21.17 21.17 2.78
N GLN A 29 -20.04 21.83 3.05
CA GLN A 29 -18.75 21.16 3.15
C GLN A 29 -18.72 20.12 4.27
N GLN A 30 -19.34 20.44 5.41
CA GLN A 30 -19.44 19.53 6.54
C GLN A 30 -20.27 18.28 6.19
N ASP A 31 -21.38 18.46 5.47
CA ASP A 31 -22.24 17.36 5.03
C ASP A 31 -21.53 16.48 3.98
N VAL A 32 -20.88 17.09 2.98
CA VAL A 32 -20.10 16.36 1.98
C VAL A 32 -18.98 15.54 2.63
N LYS A 33 -18.28 16.12 3.61
CA LYS A 33 -17.23 15.42 4.35
C LYS A 33 -17.79 14.22 5.12
N ARG A 34 -18.94 14.39 5.79
CA ARG A 34 -19.62 13.30 6.52
C ARG A 34 -19.99 12.17 5.56
N GLU A 35 -20.63 12.48 4.44
CA GLU A 35 -21.03 11.46 3.45
C GLU A 35 -19.82 10.74 2.85
N LEU A 36 -18.74 11.47 2.58
CA LEU A 36 -17.50 10.88 2.09
C LEU A 36 -16.89 9.91 3.12
N GLU A 37 -16.85 10.30 4.39
CA GLU A 37 -16.36 9.41 5.47
C GLU A 37 -17.23 8.16 5.61
N LEU A 38 -18.56 8.29 5.51
CA LEU A 38 -19.47 7.16 5.51
C LEU A 38 -19.22 6.21 4.33
N ALA A 39 -19.07 6.76 3.12
CA ALA A 39 -18.77 5.98 1.92
C ALA A 39 -17.42 5.26 2.04
N ILE A 40 -16.35 5.95 2.47
CA ILE A 40 -15.03 5.36 2.70
C ILE A 40 -15.12 4.21 3.70
N ASN A 41 -15.85 4.40 4.81
CA ASN A 41 -16.02 3.36 5.82
C ASN A 41 -16.82 2.16 5.29
N MET A 42 -17.83 2.39 4.46
CA MET A 42 -18.58 1.34 3.80
C MET A 42 -17.66 0.50 2.90
N PHE A 43 -16.90 1.14 2.01
CA PHE A 43 -15.93 0.44 1.15
C PHE A 43 -14.88 -0.31 1.95
N LYS A 44 -14.35 0.30 3.03
CA LYS A 44 -13.37 -0.32 3.91
C LYS A 44 -13.92 -1.60 4.55
N ARG A 45 -15.16 -1.61 5.04
CA ARG A 45 -15.78 -2.80 5.63
C ARG A 45 -15.85 -3.96 4.64
N TYR A 46 -16.25 -3.70 3.40
CA TYR A 46 -16.32 -4.75 2.38
C TYR A 46 -14.92 -5.22 1.96
N ALA A 47 -13.97 -4.30 1.77
CA ALA A 47 -12.61 -4.64 1.39
C ALA A 47 -11.89 -5.45 2.50
N ASP A 48 -12.01 -5.03 3.76
CA ASP A 48 -11.39 -5.69 4.90
C ASP A 48 -12.04 -7.04 5.21
N LYS A 49 -13.34 -7.23 4.91
CA LYS A 49 -14.01 -8.54 5.07
C LYS A 49 -13.36 -9.65 4.22
N SER A 50 -12.83 -9.32 3.05
CA SER A 50 -12.18 -10.27 2.14
C SER A 50 -10.66 -10.33 2.30
N ARG A 51 -10.08 -9.58 3.24
CA ARG A 51 -8.64 -9.59 3.49
C ARG A 51 -8.26 -10.69 4.47
N GLU A 52 -7.49 -11.64 3.99
CA GLU A 52 -6.83 -12.61 4.85
C GLU A 52 -5.56 -12.02 5.47
N SER A 53 -5.19 -12.51 6.65
CA SER A 53 -3.94 -12.12 7.28
C SER A 53 -2.77 -12.63 6.43
N PRO A 54 -1.78 -11.77 6.11
CA PRO A 54 -0.64 -12.20 5.31
C PRO A 54 0.14 -13.28 6.06
N PRO A 55 0.67 -14.31 5.36
CA PRO A 55 1.55 -15.28 5.97
C PRO A 55 2.71 -14.61 6.72
N ILE A 56 3.16 -15.23 7.80
CA ILE A 56 4.27 -14.70 8.58
C ILE A 56 5.48 -15.56 8.28
N PHE A 57 6.55 -14.90 7.84
CA PHE A 57 7.84 -15.55 7.65
C PHE A 57 8.84 -15.02 8.67
N ASN A 58 9.68 -15.91 9.18
CA ASN A 58 10.72 -15.55 10.13
C ASN A 58 12.06 -15.30 9.43
N PRO A 59 12.91 -14.40 9.96
CA PRO A 59 14.29 -14.28 9.52
C PRO A 59 15.01 -15.65 9.57
N GLY A 60 15.73 -16.00 8.51
CA GLY A 60 16.40 -17.29 8.34
C GLY A 60 15.59 -18.35 7.61
N GLU A 61 14.26 -18.21 7.53
CA GLU A 61 13.44 -19.08 6.69
C GLU A 61 13.77 -18.88 5.21
N ARG A 62 13.65 -19.97 4.44
CA ARG A 62 13.90 -19.95 3.01
C ARG A 62 12.57 -19.87 2.27
N VAL A 63 12.51 -18.97 1.30
CA VAL A 63 11.34 -18.75 0.45
C VAL A 63 11.75 -18.70 -1.01
N CYS A 64 10.85 -19.15 -1.88
CA CYS A 64 10.98 -19.01 -3.31
C CYS A 64 10.41 -17.66 -3.75
N LEU A 65 11.08 -17.00 -4.71
CA LEU A 65 10.64 -15.71 -5.26
C LEU A 65 9.91 -15.93 -6.60
N SER A 66 8.74 -15.34 -6.77
CA SER A 66 7.97 -15.45 -8.01
C SER A 66 8.66 -14.76 -9.19
N PHE A 67 8.70 -15.45 -10.33
CA PHE A 67 9.25 -14.90 -11.57
C PHE A 67 8.33 -13.90 -12.29
N LYS A 68 7.10 -13.69 -11.78
CA LYS A 68 6.03 -12.94 -12.50
C LYS A 68 6.46 -11.57 -13.04
N ASN A 69 7.30 -10.86 -12.27
CA ASN A 69 7.73 -9.48 -12.55
C ASN A 69 9.21 -9.39 -12.97
N ILE A 70 9.86 -10.53 -13.26
CA ILE A 70 11.28 -10.59 -13.61
C ILE A 70 11.41 -10.83 -15.11
N LYS A 71 12.36 -10.13 -15.76
CA LYS A 71 12.61 -10.32 -17.18
C LYS A 71 13.35 -11.64 -17.39
N SER A 72 12.78 -12.52 -18.21
CA SER A 72 13.41 -13.78 -18.60
C SER A 72 14.42 -13.56 -19.72
N THR A 73 15.54 -14.28 -19.66
CA THR A 73 16.46 -14.44 -20.79
C THR A 73 15.92 -15.46 -21.80
N ARG A 74 14.94 -16.30 -21.42
CA ARG A 74 14.38 -17.34 -22.28
C ARG A 74 13.49 -16.73 -23.38
N PRO A 75 13.41 -17.36 -24.56
CA PRO A 75 12.72 -16.81 -25.72
C PRO A 75 11.21 -16.61 -25.52
N THR A 76 10.58 -17.41 -24.65
CA THR A 76 9.15 -17.28 -24.32
C THR A 76 8.90 -17.38 -22.83
N LYS A 77 7.89 -16.64 -22.35
CA LYS A 77 7.45 -16.64 -20.95
C LYS A 77 6.88 -18.00 -20.50
N LYS A 78 6.36 -18.81 -21.43
CA LYS A 78 5.87 -20.17 -21.11
C LYS A 78 6.99 -21.10 -20.61
N LEU A 79 8.21 -20.86 -21.07
CA LEU A 79 9.38 -21.65 -20.69
C LEU A 79 10.19 -21.00 -19.57
N SER A 80 9.80 -19.83 -19.06
CA SER A 80 10.46 -19.24 -17.89
C SER A 80 10.12 -20.01 -16.63
N GLU A 81 11.07 -20.04 -15.71
CA GLU A 81 10.83 -20.53 -14.35
C GLU A 81 9.64 -19.78 -13.74
N ARG A 82 8.84 -20.49 -12.95
CA ARG A 82 7.73 -19.88 -12.20
C ARG A 82 8.22 -19.30 -10.87
N TRP A 83 9.14 -20.01 -10.23
CA TRP A 83 9.71 -19.72 -8.93
C TRP A 83 11.22 -19.77 -9.02
N LEU A 84 11.86 -18.71 -8.55
CA LEU A 84 13.30 -18.64 -8.36
C LEU A 84 13.62 -19.15 -6.98
N GLY A 85 14.80 -19.77 -6.87
CA GLY A 85 15.21 -20.66 -5.79
C GLY A 85 15.00 -20.18 -4.35
N PRO A 86 15.39 -21.03 -3.39
CA PRO A 86 15.16 -20.77 -1.98
C PRO A 86 16.13 -19.70 -1.45
N PHE A 87 15.65 -18.45 -1.34
CA PHE A 87 16.38 -17.34 -0.75
C PHE A 87 16.05 -17.21 0.75
N PRO A 88 17.06 -17.03 1.62
CA PRO A 88 16.79 -16.78 3.02
C PRO A 88 16.27 -15.36 3.23
N ILE A 89 15.29 -15.23 4.11
CA ILE A 89 14.78 -13.95 4.57
C ILE A 89 15.77 -13.36 5.58
N LEU A 90 16.22 -12.14 5.35
CA LEU A 90 17.11 -11.42 6.26
C LEU A 90 16.31 -10.73 7.37
N LYS A 91 15.20 -10.07 7.00
CA LYS A 91 14.32 -9.39 7.95
C LYS A 91 12.96 -9.07 7.34
N LYS A 92 11.97 -8.88 8.21
CA LYS A 92 10.67 -8.28 7.87
C LYS A 92 10.84 -6.76 7.76
N VAL A 93 10.48 -6.19 6.61
CA VAL A 93 10.56 -4.74 6.36
C VAL A 93 9.24 -4.06 6.67
N SER A 94 8.12 -4.71 6.33
CA SER A 94 6.77 -4.25 6.65
C SER A 94 5.82 -5.43 6.80
N THR A 95 4.55 -5.18 7.12
CA THR A 95 3.50 -6.21 7.23
C THR A 95 3.45 -7.14 6.02
N HIS A 96 3.72 -6.64 4.82
CA HIS A 96 3.63 -7.38 3.57
C HIS A 96 4.94 -7.39 2.76
N ALA A 97 6.08 -7.00 3.33
CA ALA A 97 7.34 -6.94 2.59
C ALA A 97 8.51 -7.51 3.41
N TYR A 98 9.31 -8.35 2.76
CA TYR A 98 10.47 -9.03 3.36
C TYR A 98 11.73 -8.75 2.55
N HIS A 99 12.85 -8.60 3.26
CA HIS A 99 14.17 -8.45 2.66
C HIS A 99 14.78 -9.83 2.44
N LEU A 100 15.07 -10.18 1.19
CA LEU A 100 15.67 -11.44 0.78
C LEU A 100 17.18 -11.29 0.56
N LYS A 101 17.95 -12.33 0.90
CA LYS A 101 19.36 -12.42 0.49
C LYS A 101 19.43 -12.87 -0.98
N LEU A 102 19.34 -11.91 -1.89
CA LEU A 102 19.50 -12.18 -3.32
C LEU A 102 20.99 -12.26 -3.72
N PRO A 103 21.33 -13.04 -4.76
CA PRO A 103 22.69 -13.07 -5.31
C PRO A 103 23.11 -11.68 -5.82
N THR A 104 24.36 -11.27 -5.56
CA THR A 104 24.88 -9.95 -5.94
C THR A 104 24.86 -9.70 -7.46
N GLN A 105 24.86 -10.77 -8.27
CA GLN A 105 24.74 -10.68 -9.72
C GLN A 105 23.35 -10.19 -10.20
N TRP A 106 22.31 -10.29 -9.37
CA TRP A 106 20.94 -9.90 -9.70
C TRP A 106 20.63 -8.44 -9.36
N LYS A 107 21.48 -7.52 -9.84
CA LYS A 107 21.38 -6.09 -9.53
C LYS A 107 20.09 -5.42 -9.99
N SER A 108 19.42 -5.98 -10.99
CA SER A 108 18.16 -5.46 -11.55
C SER A 108 16.94 -5.78 -10.68
N ILE A 109 17.04 -6.73 -9.76
CA ILE A 109 15.94 -7.15 -8.88
C ILE A 109 16.13 -6.50 -7.52
N HIS A 110 15.11 -5.80 -7.03
CA HIS A 110 15.14 -5.25 -5.68
C HIS A 110 15.12 -6.35 -4.62
N PRO A 111 15.96 -6.29 -3.57
CA PRO A 111 16.05 -7.33 -2.55
C PRO A 111 14.84 -7.35 -1.60
N VAL A 112 13.95 -6.35 -1.66
CA VAL A 112 12.71 -6.31 -0.86
C VAL A 112 11.54 -6.72 -1.74
N SER A 113 10.87 -7.80 -1.35
CA SER A 113 9.78 -8.40 -2.12
C SER A 113 8.48 -8.39 -1.32
N HIS A 114 7.36 -8.13 -2.01
CA HIS A 114 6.03 -8.23 -1.43
C HIS A 114 5.66 -9.70 -1.17
N ILE A 115 4.89 -9.94 -0.11
CA ILE A 115 4.57 -11.29 0.37
C ILE A 115 3.84 -12.16 -0.64
N SER A 116 2.99 -11.58 -1.49
CA SER A 116 2.30 -12.30 -2.56
C SER A 116 3.22 -12.85 -3.66
N LEU A 117 4.49 -12.45 -3.66
CA LEU A 117 5.52 -12.96 -4.56
C LEU A 117 6.42 -13.98 -3.88
N LEU A 118 6.12 -14.38 -2.66
CA LEU A 118 6.90 -15.35 -1.89
C LEU A 118 6.09 -16.62 -1.68
N GLU A 119 6.72 -17.76 -1.85
CA GLU A 119 6.16 -19.07 -1.48
C GLU A 119 7.13 -19.76 -0.51
N PRO A 120 6.63 -20.42 0.56
CA PRO A 120 7.49 -21.29 1.35
C PRO A 120 8.13 -22.37 0.47
N VAL A 121 9.30 -22.84 0.88
CA VAL A 121 10.01 -23.89 0.13
C VAL A 121 9.28 -25.21 0.35
N ASN A 122 8.70 -25.74 -0.73
CA ASN A 122 8.06 -27.04 -0.75
C ASN A 122 9.15 -28.12 -0.73
N THR A 123 9.58 -28.57 0.44
CA THR A 123 10.44 -29.76 0.54
C THR A 123 9.58 -31.00 0.29
N SER A 124 9.30 -31.31 -0.97
CA SER A 124 8.74 -32.62 -1.29
C SER A 124 9.80 -33.67 -0.94
N THR A 125 9.58 -34.40 0.15
CA THR A 125 10.33 -35.61 0.51
C THR A 125 9.99 -36.69 -0.52
N ILE A 126 10.55 -36.59 -1.73
CA ILE A 126 10.67 -37.74 -2.62
C ILE A 126 12.05 -38.33 -2.30
N PRO A 127 12.13 -39.38 -1.46
CA PRO A 127 13.41 -39.99 -1.16
C PRO A 127 13.93 -40.67 -2.43
N ASN A 128 15.23 -40.50 -2.73
CA ASN A 128 16.00 -41.25 -3.73
C ASN A 128 15.73 -40.94 -5.23
N TRP A 129 15.86 -39.67 -5.66
CA TRP A 129 16.18 -39.39 -7.07
C TRP A 129 17.66 -39.01 -7.17
N HIS A 130 18.49 -39.97 -7.56
CA HIS A 130 19.89 -39.71 -7.88
C HIS A 130 19.96 -38.89 -9.18
N GLN A 131 20.71 -37.79 -9.11
CA GLN A 131 21.11 -36.97 -10.26
C GLN A 131 22.44 -37.49 -10.82
#